data_AF-A0A6A5G0F7-F1
#
_entry.id   AF-A0A6A5G0F7-F1
#
_cell.length_a   1.000
_cell.length_b   1.000
_cell.length_c   1.000
_cell.angle_alpha   90.00
_cell.angle_beta   90.00
_cell.angle_gamma   90.00
#
_symmetry.space_group_name_H-M   'P 1'
#
loop_
_entity.id
_entity.type
_entity.pdbx_description
1 polymer ?
#
loop_
_entity_poly.entity_id
_entity_poly.type
_entity_poly.pdbx_seq_one_letter_code
_entity_poly.pdbx_strand_id
1 'polypeptide(L)'
;MVKVLKDIRHPENNVFPDFQFTKDVAIGVAPHVVELAGCSRLAVTRSCLVLSKVLFKRKPKDVHEHKCRIQLGEEPPLCRQLFERLNLKNNVYDIEVCCELFPDNYDDRKAIVPMLTAIWKSLSCFEQDNHHKEDFERNAETFEKYLNSIELDIKEKSSMISAVIFGSLSEARLPTFTNDGEQCNL
;
A
#
# COMPACT_ATOMS: atom_id res chain seq x y z
N MET A 1 -0.60 8.67 -15.91
CA MET A 1 -0.23 7.47 -15.12
C MET A 1 0.28 6.31 -15.99
N VAL A 2 1.01 6.56 -17.10
CA VAL A 2 1.49 5.51 -18.05
C VAL A 2 3.03 5.49 -18.15
N LYS A 3 3.72 6.48 -17.57
CA LYS A 3 5.18 6.63 -17.70
C LYS A 3 5.98 5.63 -16.82
N VAL A 4 5.42 5.21 -15.68
CA VAL A 4 6.08 4.27 -14.74
C VAL A 4 6.22 2.85 -15.31
N LEU A 5 5.35 2.44 -16.25
CA LEU A 5 5.37 1.10 -16.85
C LEU A 5 6.47 0.88 -17.91
N LYS A 6 7.21 1.93 -18.29
CA LYS A 6 8.32 1.79 -19.25
C LYS A 6 9.66 1.49 -18.56
N ASP A 7 9.87 1.99 -17.34
CA ASP A 7 11.13 1.81 -16.63
C ASP A 7 11.26 0.43 -15.95
N ILE A 8 10.17 -0.32 -15.79
CA ILE A 8 10.17 -1.73 -15.34
C ILE A 8 10.75 -2.67 -16.43
N ARG A 9 10.99 -2.20 -17.66
CA ARG A 9 11.43 -3.04 -18.80
C ARG A 9 12.93 -3.08 -19.03
N HIS A 10 13.76 -2.42 -18.21
CA HIS A 10 15.20 -2.56 -18.34
C HIS A 10 15.67 -3.89 -17.71
N PRO A 11 16.35 -4.77 -18.48
CA PRO A 11 16.70 -6.13 -18.03
C PRO A 11 17.62 -6.17 -16.80
N GLU A 12 18.29 -5.07 -16.47
CA GLU A 12 19.19 -4.96 -15.32
C GLU A 12 18.52 -4.45 -14.03
N ASN A 13 17.26 -3.97 -14.10
CA ASN A 13 16.47 -3.47 -12.98
C ASN A 13 15.09 -4.15 -12.89
N ASN A 14 14.97 -5.35 -13.46
CA ASN A 14 13.70 -6.05 -13.53
C ASN A 14 13.36 -6.63 -12.14
N VAL A 15 12.61 -5.86 -11.34
CA VAL A 15 12.19 -6.25 -9.97
C VAL A 15 11.44 -7.59 -9.98
N PHE A 16 10.81 -7.94 -11.11
CA PHE A 16 10.16 -9.22 -11.36
C PHE A 16 10.70 -9.84 -12.66
N PRO A 17 11.84 -10.54 -12.64
CA PRO A 17 12.59 -10.94 -13.84
C PRO A 17 11.86 -11.94 -14.75
N ASP A 18 10.98 -12.78 -14.18
CA ASP A 18 10.22 -13.81 -14.93
C ASP A 18 8.82 -13.36 -15.37
N PHE A 19 8.58 -12.04 -15.41
CA PHE A 19 7.23 -11.51 -15.47
C PHE A 19 6.67 -11.26 -16.88
N GLN A 20 5.45 -11.76 -17.15
CA GLN A 20 4.65 -11.44 -18.34
C GLN A 20 3.34 -10.73 -17.95
N PHE A 21 3.10 -9.55 -18.51
CA PHE A 21 1.86 -8.81 -18.35
C PHE A 21 0.70 -9.55 -19.02
N THR A 22 -0.16 -10.15 -18.20
CA THR A 22 -1.42 -10.77 -18.63
C THR A 22 -2.59 -10.13 -17.89
N LYS A 23 -3.82 -10.37 -18.36
CA LYS A 23 -5.04 -9.88 -17.69
C LYS A 23 -5.24 -10.41 -16.27
N ASP A 24 -4.49 -11.44 -15.90
CA ASP A 24 -4.57 -12.10 -14.59
C ASP A 24 -3.48 -11.60 -13.62
N VAL A 25 -2.83 -10.48 -13.96
CA VAL A 25 -1.81 -9.85 -13.11
C VAL A 25 -2.00 -8.33 -13.01
N ALA A 26 -1.84 -7.81 -11.80
CA ALA A 26 -1.87 -6.38 -11.49
C ALA A 26 -0.64 -6.00 -10.65
N ILE A 27 -0.22 -4.74 -10.80
CA ILE A 27 0.87 -4.14 -10.03
C ILE A 27 0.28 -3.03 -9.17
N GLY A 28 0.58 -3.08 -7.87
CA GLY A 28 0.31 -2.03 -6.92
C GLY A 28 1.59 -1.30 -6.55
N VAL A 29 1.50 0.02 -6.42
CA VAL A 29 2.64 0.87 -6.05
C VAL A 29 2.20 1.84 -4.98
N ALA A 30 2.99 1.95 -3.91
CA ALA A 30 2.78 2.93 -2.86
C ALA A 30 4.13 3.55 -2.44
N PRO A 31 4.22 4.88 -2.40
CA PRO A 31 5.47 5.55 -2.04
C PRO A 31 5.78 5.39 -0.55
N HIS A 32 7.06 5.39 -0.23
CA HIS A 32 7.54 5.67 1.12
C HIS A 32 7.38 7.16 1.44
N VAL A 33 7.45 7.49 2.73
CA VAL A 33 7.29 8.85 3.23
C VAL A 33 8.49 9.25 4.06
N VAL A 34 8.93 10.49 3.90
CA VAL A 34 9.94 11.14 4.74
C VAL A 34 9.30 12.24 5.57
N GLU A 35 9.90 12.52 6.72
CA GLU A 35 9.52 13.64 7.57
C GLU A 35 10.38 14.86 7.23
N LEU A 36 9.75 16.03 7.13
CA LEU A 36 10.37 17.33 6.92
C LEU A 36 9.96 18.25 8.07
N ALA A 37 10.95 18.97 8.62
CA ALA A 37 10.73 19.96 9.68
C ALA A 37 9.96 19.44 10.92
N GLY A 38 10.03 18.14 11.21
CA GLY A 38 9.44 17.54 12.41
C GLY A 38 7.93 17.29 12.39
N CYS A 39 7.23 17.71 11.32
CA CYS A 39 5.77 17.60 11.20
C CYS A 39 5.26 17.35 9.77
N SER A 40 6.00 17.76 8.73
CA SER A 40 5.53 17.59 7.35
C SER A 40 5.88 16.21 6.84
N ARG A 41 4.97 15.59 6.09
CA ARG A 41 5.13 14.25 5.51
C ARG A 41 5.11 14.34 3.98
N LEU A 42 6.19 13.90 3.35
CA LEU A 42 6.35 13.95 1.90
C LEU A 42 6.53 12.53 1.34
N ALA A 43 5.65 12.15 0.41
CA ALA A 43 5.83 10.93 -0.37
C ALA A 43 7.03 11.08 -1.31
N VAL A 44 7.92 10.09 -1.31
CA VAL A 44 9.14 10.07 -2.13
C VAL A 44 9.03 9.07 -3.28
N THR A 45 10.00 9.09 -4.20
CA THR A 45 10.02 8.19 -5.36
C THR A 45 10.28 6.73 -4.98
N ARG A 46 10.95 6.48 -3.86
CA ARG A 46 11.12 5.13 -3.32
C ARG A 46 9.77 4.58 -2.91
N SER A 47 9.46 3.35 -3.33
CA SER A 47 8.12 2.79 -3.20
C SER A 47 8.15 1.32 -2.81
N CYS A 48 7.10 0.86 -2.15
CA CYS A 48 6.80 -0.57 -2.12
C CYS A 48 6.05 -0.95 -3.40
N LEU A 49 6.47 -2.07 -3.98
CA LEU A 49 5.96 -2.64 -5.21
C LEU A 49 5.30 -3.98 -4.87
N VAL A 50 4.08 -4.18 -5.34
CA VAL A 50 3.35 -5.42 -5.15
C VAL A 50 2.91 -5.96 -6.49
N LEU A 51 3.20 -7.23 -6.72
CA LEU A 51 2.68 -8.00 -7.83
C LEU A 51 1.58 -8.91 -7.31
N SER A 52 0.40 -8.86 -7.91
CA SER A 52 -0.70 -9.76 -7.56
C SER A 52 -1.20 -10.51 -8.77
N LYS A 53 -1.16 -11.83 -8.69
CA LYS A 53 -1.58 -12.76 -9.74
C LYS A 53 -2.82 -13.53 -9.30
N VAL A 54 -3.78 -13.69 -10.19
CA VAL A 54 -4.92 -14.59 -9.97
C VAL A 54 -4.45 -16.04 -10.08
N LEU A 55 -4.59 -16.79 -8.98
CA LEU A 55 -4.35 -18.24 -8.95
C LEU A 55 -5.57 -19.02 -9.41
N PHE A 56 -6.74 -18.69 -8.89
CA PHE A 56 -8.00 -19.36 -9.22
C PHE A 56 -9.13 -18.35 -9.37
N LYS A 57 -9.91 -18.46 -10.45
CA LYS A 57 -11.08 -17.62 -10.75
C LYS A 57 -12.33 -18.14 -10.06
N ARG A 58 -12.34 -18.02 -8.74
CA ARG A 58 -13.47 -18.38 -7.88
C ARG A 58 -13.37 -17.65 -6.55
N LYS A 59 -14.48 -17.65 -5.82
CA LYS A 59 -14.50 -17.21 -4.43
C LYS A 59 -13.53 -18.04 -3.56
N PRO A 60 -12.69 -17.39 -2.72
CA PRO A 60 -11.90 -18.09 -1.71
C PRO A 60 -12.83 -18.69 -0.63
N LYS A 61 -12.50 -19.89 -0.14
CA LYS A 61 -13.21 -20.52 0.98
C LYS A 61 -12.86 -19.84 2.30
N ASP A 62 -11.61 -19.43 2.44
CA ASP A 62 -11.08 -18.69 3.56
C ASP A 62 -9.84 -17.89 3.15
N VAL A 63 -9.39 -17.00 4.04
CA VAL A 63 -8.29 -16.06 3.76
C VAL A 63 -6.93 -16.73 3.55
N HIS A 64 -6.72 -17.94 4.07
CA HIS A 64 -5.45 -18.67 3.97
C HIS A 64 -5.25 -19.30 2.59
N GLU A 65 -6.27 -19.28 1.72
CA GLU A 65 -6.10 -19.67 0.32
C GLU A 65 -5.20 -18.68 -0.46
N HIS A 66 -5.12 -17.42 -0.01
CA HIS A 66 -4.25 -16.43 -0.62
C HIS A 66 -2.80 -16.70 -0.23
N LYS A 67 -1.89 -16.64 -1.21
CA LYS A 67 -0.45 -16.68 -0.96
C LYS A 67 0.07 -15.25 -0.89
N CYS A 68 0.79 -14.92 0.18
CA CYS A 68 1.48 -13.64 0.32
C CYS A 68 2.95 -13.91 0.66
N ARG A 69 3.86 -13.44 -0.18
CA ARG A 69 5.31 -13.63 -0.05
C ARG A 69 5.99 -12.28 -0.01
N ILE A 70 6.85 -12.08 0.99
CA ILE A 70 7.66 -10.86 1.11
C ILE A 70 9.10 -11.24 0.80
N GLN A 71 9.72 -10.57 -0.16
CA GLN A 71 11.09 -10.91 -0.60
C GLN A 71 12.13 -10.83 0.54
N LEU A 72 11.85 -10.09 1.60
CA LEU A 72 12.77 -9.84 2.73
C LEU A 72 12.19 -10.24 4.10
N GLY A 73 11.38 -11.29 4.20
CA GLY A 73 10.97 -11.80 5.51
C GLY A 73 9.70 -12.65 5.52
N GLU A 74 9.19 -12.90 6.73
CA GLU A 74 7.90 -13.55 6.94
C GLU A 74 6.74 -12.60 6.65
N GLU A 75 5.58 -13.17 6.31
CA GLU A 75 4.34 -12.41 6.11
C GLU A 75 3.93 -11.71 7.42
N PRO A 76 3.79 -10.38 7.44
CA PRO A 76 3.32 -9.64 8.60
C PRO A 76 1.87 -10.04 8.90
N PRO A 77 1.49 -10.23 10.18
CA PRO A 77 0.11 -10.53 10.57
C PRO A 77 -0.93 -9.55 10.00
N LEU A 78 -0.52 -8.31 9.73
CA LEU A 78 -1.36 -7.26 9.15
C LEU A 78 -1.78 -7.52 7.70
N CYS A 79 -1.02 -8.31 6.91
CA CYS A 79 -1.43 -8.69 5.56
C CYS A 79 -2.69 -9.55 5.60
N ARG A 80 -2.78 -10.49 6.54
CA ARG A 80 -3.97 -11.33 6.72
C ARG A 80 -5.17 -10.53 7.19
N GLN A 81 -4.98 -9.65 8.17
CA GLN A 81 -6.05 -8.75 8.62
C GLN A 81 -6.57 -7.89 7.46
N LEU A 82 -5.69 -7.41 6.59
CA LEU A 82 -6.08 -6.70 5.38
C LEU A 82 -6.95 -7.60 4.48
N PHE A 83 -6.54 -8.83 4.19
CA PHE A 83 -7.32 -9.72 3.31
C PHE A 83 -8.69 -10.09 3.88
N GLU A 84 -8.78 -10.35 5.18
CA GLU A 84 -10.05 -10.57 5.88
C GLU A 84 -10.97 -9.36 5.73
N ARG A 85 -10.38 -8.16 5.88
CA ARG A 85 -11.10 -6.90 5.84
C ARG A 85 -11.56 -6.52 4.43
N LEU A 86 -10.71 -6.72 3.43
CA LEU A 86 -11.06 -6.54 2.01
C LEU A 86 -12.12 -7.54 1.54
N ASN A 87 -12.28 -8.66 2.27
CA ASN A 87 -13.31 -9.67 2.02
C ASN A 87 -13.35 -10.07 0.54
N LEU A 88 -12.20 -10.49 0.01
CA LEU A 88 -11.99 -10.78 -1.42
C LEU A 88 -12.97 -11.88 -1.91
N LYS A 89 -13.73 -11.61 -2.97
CA LYS A 89 -14.83 -12.51 -3.40
C LYS A 89 -14.63 -13.11 -4.78
N ASN A 90 -13.79 -12.50 -5.63
CA ASN A 90 -13.75 -12.88 -7.04
C ASN A 90 -12.72 -13.97 -7.32
N ASN A 91 -11.54 -13.88 -6.68
CA ASN A 91 -10.42 -14.76 -6.98
C ASN A 91 -9.61 -15.15 -5.75
N VAL A 92 -8.82 -16.21 -5.91
CA VAL A 92 -7.69 -16.55 -5.04
C VAL A 92 -6.42 -15.96 -5.65
N TYR A 93 -5.53 -15.40 -4.83
CA TYR A 93 -4.40 -14.58 -5.29
C TYR A 93 -3.05 -15.14 -4.83
N ASP A 94 -2.01 -14.92 -5.63
CA ASP A 94 -0.60 -15.03 -5.28
C ASP A 94 0.00 -13.63 -5.32
N ILE A 95 0.48 -13.18 -4.18
CA ILE A 95 0.88 -11.81 -3.92
C ILE A 95 2.35 -11.82 -3.56
N GLU A 96 3.14 -11.09 -4.33
CA GLU A 96 4.57 -10.90 -4.10
C GLU A 96 4.83 -9.44 -3.76
N VAL A 97 5.42 -9.22 -2.59
CA VAL A 97 5.72 -7.90 -2.05
C VAL A 97 7.23 -7.66 -2.15
N CYS A 98 7.61 -6.62 -2.88
CA CYS A 98 8.95 -6.08 -2.93
C CYS A 98 8.91 -4.67 -2.33
N CYS A 99 9.23 -4.56 -1.05
CA CYS A 99 9.50 -3.26 -0.45
C CYS A 99 11.01 -3.07 -0.40
N GLU A 100 11.52 -2.05 -1.09
CA GLU A 100 12.91 -1.65 -0.94
C GLU A 100 13.13 -1.09 0.47
N LEU A 101 13.61 -1.92 1.39
CA LEU A 101 14.02 -1.46 2.71
C LEU A 101 15.19 -0.48 2.55
N PHE A 102 15.21 0.59 3.34
CA PHE A 102 16.38 1.47 3.33
C PHE A 102 17.53 0.72 4.01
N PRO A 103 18.71 0.64 3.36
CA PRO A 103 19.83 -0.09 3.93
C PRO A 103 20.32 0.50 5.25
N ASP A 104 20.06 1.79 5.51
CA ASP A 104 20.42 2.46 6.76
C ASP A 104 19.32 3.46 7.15
N ASN A 105 18.83 3.39 8.40
CA ASN A 105 18.00 4.40 9.09
C ASN A 105 16.50 4.55 8.73
N TYR A 106 15.85 3.60 8.07
CA TYR A 106 14.38 3.64 7.93
C TYR A 106 13.72 2.67 8.89
N ASP A 107 12.91 3.21 9.81
CA ASP A 107 12.10 2.43 10.73
C ASP A 107 11.18 1.49 9.93
N ASP A 108 11.43 0.18 10.00
CA ASP A 108 10.69 -0.85 9.27
C ASP A 108 9.17 -0.76 9.52
N ARG A 109 8.75 -0.18 10.65
CA ARG A 109 7.33 0.09 10.96
C ARG A 109 6.69 1.08 9.99
N LYS A 110 7.47 2.00 9.42
CA LYS A 110 7.01 2.97 8.40
C LYS A 110 6.86 2.33 7.01
N ALA A 111 7.40 1.13 6.78
CA ALA A 111 7.22 0.39 5.53
C ALA A 111 5.88 -0.37 5.48
N ILE A 112 5.24 -0.63 6.63
CA ILE A 112 3.97 -1.35 6.73
C ILE A 112 2.85 -0.62 5.97
N VAL A 113 2.72 0.70 6.15
CA VAL A 113 1.65 1.48 5.51
C VAL A 113 1.78 1.51 3.98
N PRO A 114 2.96 1.81 3.40
CA PRO A 114 3.21 1.64 1.97
C PRO A 114 2.90 0.22 1.48
N MET A 115 3.36 -0.82 2.18
CA MET A 115 3.12 -2.21 1.81
C MET A 115 1.62 -2.54 1.72
N LEU A 116 0.86 -2.29 2.78
CA LEU A 116 -0.59 -2.56 2.80
C LEU A 116 -1.32 -1.76 1.70
N THR A 117 -0.88 -0.52 1.46
CA THR A 117 -1.45 0.33 0.40
C THR A 117 -1.14 -0.21 -0.99
N ALA A 118 0.07 -0.72 -1.23
CA ALA A 118 0.44 -1.32 -2.51
C ALA A 118 -0.37 -2.60 -2.77
N ILE A 119 -0.54 -3.45 -1.75
CA ILE A 119 -1.41 -4.65 -1.82
C ILE A 119 -2.85 -4.26 -2.15
N TRP A 120 -3.40 -3.28 -1.44
CA TRP A 120 -4.77 -2.81 -1.70
C TRP A 120 -4.93 -2.28 -3.13
N LYS A 121 -3.95 -1.49 -3.61
CA LYS A 121 -3.95 -0.96 -4.99
C LYS A 121 -3.88 -2.06 -6.04
N SER A 122 -3.06 -3.10 -5.84
CA SER A 122 -2.95 -4.22 -6.80
C SER A 122 -4.23 -5.04 -6.86
N LEU A 123 -4.84 -5.36 -5.71
CA LEU A 123 -6.05 -6.20 -5.63
C LEU A 123 -7.31 -5.47 -6.10
N SER A 124 -7.38 -4.15 -5.88
CA SER A 124 -8.52 -3.32 -6.31
C SER A 124 -8.81 -3.44 -7.80
N CYS A 125 -7.79 -3.68 -8.64
CA CYS A 125 -7.96 -3.85 -10.09
C CYS A 125 -8.81 -5.08 -10.48
N PHE A 126 -8.79 -6.15 -9.67
CA PHE A 126 -9.51 -7.40 -9.98
C PHE A 126 -10.91 -7.46 -9.37
N GLU A 127 -11.12 -6.69 -8.32
CA GLU A 127 -12.35 -6.77 -7.54
C GLU A 127 -13.42 -5.79 -8.04
N GLN A 128 -13.06 -4.76 -8.84
CA GLN A 128 -13.89 -3.61 -9.27
C GLN A 128 -15.34 -3.90 -9.71
N ASP A 129 -15.64 -5.07 -10.30
CA ASP A 129 -16.96 -5.39 -10.87
C ASP A 129 -18.03 -5.87 -9.85
N ASN A 130 -17.70 -5.92 -8.55
CA ASN A 130 -18.68 -6.29 -7.52
C ASN A 130 -19.62 -5.12 -7.20
N HIS A 131 -20.88 -5.22 -7.65
CA HIS A 131 -21.96 -4.25 -7.39
C HIS A 131 -22.46 -4.22 -5.92
N HIS A 132 -21.76 -4.84 -4.98
CA HIS A 132 -22.15 -4.85 -3.58
C HIS A 132 -21.74 -3.52 -2.91
N LYS A 133 -22.75 -2.69 -2.63
CA LYS A 133 -22.66 -1.36 -1.99
C LYS A 133 -21.98 -1.33 -0.61
N GLU A 134 -21.65 -2.48 -0.02
CA GLU A 134 -21.18 -2.61 1.36
C GLU A 134 -19.68 -2.89 1.50
N ASP A 135 -18.93 -2.93 0.40
CA ASP A 135 -17.47 -3.13 0.46
C ASP A 135 -16.79 -1.79 0.84
N PHE A 136 -16.82 -1.51 2.15
CA PHE A 136 -16.36 -0.29 2.82
C PHE A 136 -15.03 0.23 2.23
N GLU A 137 -14.05 -0.62 1.94
CA GLU A 137 -12.64 -0.25 1.71
C GLU A 137 -12.18 -0.16 0.25
N ARG A 138 -13.10 -0.08 -0.71
CA ARG A 138 -12.73 0.01 -2.13
C ARG A 138 -12.35 1.42 -2.60
N ASN A 139 -12.71 2.45 -1.85
CA ASN A 139 -12.29 3.82 -2.13
C ASN A 139 -11.16 4.24 -1.18
N ALA A 140 -10.37 5.21 -1.63
CA ALA A 140 -9.17 5.67 -0.92
C ALA A 140 -9.48 6.22 0.49
N GLU A 141 -10.60 6.94 0.66
CA GLU A 141 -10.99 7.57 1.93
C GLU A 141 -11.32 6.54 3.00
N THR A 142 -12.00 5.46 2.63
CA THR A 142 -12.34 4.42 3.58
C THR A 142 -11.15 3.53 3.90
N PHE A 143 -10.30 3.25 2.92
CA PHE A 143 -9.04 2.56 3.16
C PHE A 143 -8.12 3.38 4.08
N GLU A 144 -8.09 4.70 3.95
CA GLU A 144 -7.42 5.61 4.87
C GLU A 144 -7.97 5.49 6.31
N LYS A 145 -9.29 5.41 6.49
CA LYS A 145 -9.90 5.18 7.81
C LYS A 145 -9.50 3.83 8.41
N TYR A 146 -9.48 2.78 7.60
CA TYR A 146 -9.01 1.45 8.03
C TYR A 146 -7.55 1.51 8.53
N LEU A 147 -6.63 2.05 7.72
CA LEU A 147 -5.23 2.17 8.12
C LEU A 147 -5.06 3.02 9.39
N ASN A 148 -5.89 4.06 9.57
CA ASN A 148 -5.89 4.87 10.79
C ASN A 148 -6.38 4.10 12.03
N SER A 149 -7.23 3.09 11.86
CA SER A 149 -7.71 2.24 12.96
C SER A 149 -6.69 1.20 13.44
N ILE A 150 -5.71 0.83 12.61
CA ILE A 150 -4.67 -0.13 13.01
C ILE A 150 -3.75 0.53 14.05
N GLU A 151 -3.54 -0.14 15.19
CA GLU A 151 -2.60 0.31 16.21
C GLU A 151 -1.16 0.17 15.70
N LEU A 152 -0.60 1.27 15.21
CA LEU A 152 0.79 1.39 14.79
C LEU A 152 1.43 2.54 15.58
N ASP A 153 2.56 2.25 16.22
CA ASP A 153 3.38 3.23 16.94
C ASP A 153 4.14 4.12 15.94
N ILE A 154 3.40 5.06 15.34
CA ILE A 154 3.90 5.99 14.33
C ILE A 154 3.43 7.39 14.70
N LYS A 155 4.38 8.29 14.98
CA LYS A 155 4.09 9.71 15.19
C LYS A 155 3.37 10.28 13.96
N GLU A 156 2.28 11.00 14.19
CA GLU A 156 1.47 11.66 13.15
C GLU A 156 1.03 10.68 12.04
N LYS A 157 0.61 9.47 12.44
CA LYS A 157 0.20 8.37 11.55
C LYS A 157 -0.75 8.80 10.43
N SER A 158 -1.72 9.66 10.74
CA SER A 158 -2.74 10.12 9.77
C SER A 158 -2.12 10.87 8.57
N SER A 159 -1.22 11.84 8.82
CA SER A 159 -0.58 12.61 7.73
C SER A 159 0.33 11.72 6.87
N MET A 160 0.98 10.73 7.49
CA MET A 160 1.76 9.71 6.78
C MET A 160 0.87 8.84 5.89
N ILE A 161 -0.23 8.30 6.41
CA ILE A 161 -1.16 7.46 5.63
C ILE A 161 -1.68 8.26 4.43
N SER A 162 -2.08 9.51 4.64
CA SER A 162 -2.58 10.38 3.58
C SER A 162 -1.52 10.60 2.49
N ALA A 163 -0.26 10.84 2.87
CA ALA A 163 0.85 10.98 1.93
C ALA A 163 1.09 9.69 1.12
N VAL A 164 0.98 8.51 1.74
CA VAL A 164 1.14 7.21 1.05
C VAL A 164 0.00 6.96 0.05
N ILE A 165 -1.25 7.20 0.44
CA ILE A 165 -2.41 6.88 -0.40
C ILE A 165 -2.47 7.82 -1.61
N PHE A 166 -2.40 9.13 -1.35
CA PHE A 166 -2.66 10.18 -2.34
C PHE A 166 -1.39 10.74 -3.01
N GLY A 167 -0.21 10.46 -2.44
CA GLY A 167 1.05 11.03 -2.91
C GLY A 167 1.25 12.50 -2.53
N SER A 168 2.38 13.05 -2.97
CA SER A 168 2.83 14.41 -2.67
C SER A 168 3.38 15.13 -3.90
N LEU A 169 2.72 14.98 -5.06
CA LEU A 169 3.17 15.60 -6.31
C LEU A 169 3.16 17.13 -6.28
N SER A 170 2.19 17.73 -5.58
CA SER A 170 2.03 19.18 -5.45
C SER A 170 2.20 19.69 -4.02
N GLU A 171 1.95 18.85 -3.02
CA GLU A 171 1.80 19.27 -1.62
C GLU A 171 2.40 18.25 -0.64
N ALA A 172 3.03 18.76 0.42
CA ALA A 172 3.38 17.97 1.59
C ALA A 172 2.17 17.86 2.53
N ARG A 173 2.04 16.74 3.24
CA ARG A 173 0.94 16.50 4.19
C ARG A 173 1.34 16.95 5.58
N LEU A 174 0.53 17.81 6.18
CA LEU A 174 0.68 18.26 7.57
C LEU A 174 -0.22 17.45 8.50
N PRO A 175 0.13 17.30 9.79
CA PRO A 175 -0.79 16.78 10.78
C PRO A 175 -2.00 17.70 10.93
N THR A 176 -3.12 17.14 11.37
CA THR A 176 -4.24 17.96 11.81
C THR A 176 -3.86 18.66 13.09
N PHE A 177 -3.77 20.00 13.04
CA PHE A 177 -3.63 20.81 14.23
C PHE A 177 -5.00 20.89 14.91
N THR A 178 -5.13 20.35 16.12
CA THR A 178 -6.27 20.68 16.97
C THR A 178 -6.11 22.16 17.33
N ASN A 179 -7.11 22.98 17.02
CA ASN A 179 -7.10 24.40 17.36
C ASN A 179 -7.28 24.58 18.88
N ASP A 180 -6.31 24.14 19.65
CA ASP A 180 -6.13 24.51 21.05
C ASP A 180 -5.00 25.55 21.11
N GLY A 181 -5.25 26.70 20.48
CA GLY A 181 -4.93 28.00 21.07
C GLY A 181 -3.50 28.35 21.49
N GLU A 182 -2.44 27.70 21.05
CA GLU A 182 -1.09 28.27 21.18
C GLU A 182 -0.60 28.79 19.82
N GLN A 183 -0.89 30.07 19.59
CA GLN A 183 -0.14 30.87 18.63
C GLN A 183 1.34 30.72 18.95
N CYS A 184 2.10 30.06 18.07
CA CYS A 184 3.53 30.20 18.04
C CYS A 184 3.83 31.69 17.76
N ASN A 185 4.10 32.45 18.82
CA ASN A 185 4.70 33.77 18.70
C ASN A 185 6.11 33.55 18.13
N LEU A 186 6.29 33.92 16.87
CA LEU A 186 7.59 34.12 16.23
C LEU A 186 8.27 35.35 16.83
#